data_AF-A0A2V7DIC9-F1
#
_entry.id   AF-A0A2V7DIC9-F1
#
_cell.length_a   1.000
_cell.length_b   1.000
_cell.length_c   1.000
_cell.angle_alpha   90.00
_cell.angle_beta   90.00
_cell.angle_gamma   90.00
#
_symmetry.space_group_name_H-M   'P 1'
#
loop_
_entity.id
_entity.type
_entity.pdbx_description
1 polymer ?
#
loop_
_entity_poly.entity_id
_entity_poly.type
_entity_poly.pdbx_seq_one_letter_code
_entity_poly.pdbx_strand_id
1 'polypeptide(L)' 'MQIEKEIVITRDAKPVAKLVRIDERPKPRKRFDPTAHAKWQRRIAGGKVSRWVDRAVREAREVRR' A
#
# COMPACT_ATOMS: atom_id res chain seq x y z
N MET A 1 -21.79 -21.44 21.94
CA MET A 1 -20.31 -21.51 21.87
C MET A 1 -19.76 -20.12 22.10
N GLN A 2 -19.07 -19.88 23.23
CA GLN A 2 -18.32 -18.64 23.43
C GLN A 2 -16.98 -18.77 22.71
N ILE A 3 -16.66 -17.82 21.85
CA ILE A 3 -15.40 -17.77 21.13
C ILE A 3 -14.46 -16.92 21.97
N GLU A 4 -13.46 -17.54 22.58
CA GLU A 4 -12.42 -16.84 23.33
C GLU A 4 -11.61 -15.95 22.37
N LYS A 5 -11.43 -14.67 22.74
CA LYS A 5 -10.71 -13.68 21.92
C LYS A 5 -9.19 -13.84 21.99
N GLU A 6 -8.70 -14.43 23.07
CA GLU A 6 -7.29 -14.59 23.40
C GLU A 6 -7.07 -15.95 24.08
N ILE A 7 -6.04 -16.68 23.67
CA ILE A 7 -5.62 -17.93 24.29
C ILE A 7 -4.26 -17.68 24.95
N VAL A 8 -4.19 -17.80 26.27
CA VAL A 8 -2.93 -17.68 27.03
C VAL A 8 -2.23 -19.03 27.02
N ILE A 9 -1.03 -19.09 26.46
CA ILE A 9 -0.18 -20.27 26.48
C ILE A 9 0.65 -20.24 27.76
N THR A 10 0.62 -21.33 28.53
CA THR A 10 1.37 -21.48 29.78
C THR A 10 2.44 -22.57 29.69
N ARG A 11 3.57 -22.38 30.39
CA ARG A 11 4.55 -23.43 30.73
C ARG A 11 4.73 -23.43 32.24
N ASP A 12 4.62 -24.60 32.88
CA ASP A 12 4.69 -24.76 34.34
C ASP A 12 3.69 -23.85 35.09
N ALA A 13 2.45 -23.79 34.57
CA ALA A 13 1.39 -22.90 35.04
C ALA A 13 1.71 -21.39 34.98
N LYS A 14 2.83 -20.99 34.37
CA LYS A 14 3.20 -19.59 34.15
C LYS A 14 2.91 -19.17 32.70
N PRO A 15 2.34 -17.98 32.47
CA PRO A 15 2.08 -17.49 31.12
C PRO A 15 3.41 -17.24 30.38
N VAL A 16 3.50 -17.73 29.15
CA VAL A 16 4.69 -17.57 28.30
C VAL A 16 4.39 -16.89 26.97
N ALA A 17 3.19 -17.05 26.43
CA ALA A 17 2.78 -16.43 25.17
C ALA A 17 1.26 -16.24 25.12
N LYS A 18 0.79 -15.48 24.13
CA LYS A 18 -0.62 -15.22 23.88
C LYS A 18 -0.91 -15.39 22.40
N LEU A 19 -1.94 -16.17 22.08
CA LEU A 19 -2.50 -16.23 20.73
C LEU A 19 -3.72 -15.31 20.68
N VAL A 20 -3.67 -14.33 19.79
CA VAL A 20 -4.76 -13.40 19.53
C VAL A 20 -5.25 -13.59 18.10
N ARG A 21 -6.56 -13.49 17.90
CA ARG A 21 -7.10 -13.45 16.53
C ARG A 21 -6.77 -12.11 15.91
N ILE A 22 -5.98 -12.14 14.83
CA ILE A 22 -5.79 -10.99 13.97
C ILE A 22 -6.92 -11.04 12.93
N ASP A 23 -7.86 -10.11 13.01
CA ASP A 23 -8.85 -9.89 11.94
C ASP A 23 -8.16 -9.08 10.84
N GLU A 24 -7.23 -9.72 10.12
CA GLU A 24 -6.54 -9.15 8.97
C GLU A 24 -7.51 -9.16 7.78
N ARG A 25 -8.60 -8.39 7.88
CA ARG A 25 -9.42 -8.10 6.70
C ARG A 25 -8.56 -7.23 5.80
N PRO A 26 -8.14 -7.72 4.61
CA PRO A 26 -7.42 -6.87 3.68
C PRO A 26 -8.34 -5.69 3.38
N LYS A 27 -7.94 -4.50 3.80
CA LYS A 27 -8.71 -3.29 3.50
C LYS A 27 -8.90 -3.27 1.98
N PRO A 28 -10.14 -3.14 1.47
CA PRO A 28 -10.36 -3.10 0.03
C PRO A 28 -9.42 -2.05 -0.56
N ARG A 29 -8.56 -2.48 -1.51
CA ARG A 29 -7.65 -1.54 -2.17
C ARG A 29 -8.52 -0.47 -2.81
N LYS A 30 -8.25 0.80 -2.48
CA LYS A 30 -8.95 1.90 -3.15
C LYS A 30 -8.72 1.74 -4.65
N ARG A 31 -9.79 1.81 -5.44
CA ARG A 31 -9.66 1.90 -6.89
C ARG A 31 -8.81 3.11 -7.23
N PHE A 32 -8.02 2.99 -8.29
CA PHE A 32 -7.23 4.11 -8.78
C PHE A 32 -8.17 5.23 -9.23
N ASP A 33 -7.98 6.43 -8.67
CA ASP A 33 -8.66 7.64 -9.08
C ASP A 33 -7.64 8.54 -9.80
N PRO A 34 -7.76 8.73 -11.12
CA PRO A 34 -6.81 9.53 -11.89
C PRO A 34 -6.78 11.00 -11.43
N THR A 35 -7.91 11.54 -10.97
CA THR A 35 -8.01 12.94 -10.54
C THR A 35 -7.29 13.15 -9.20
N ALA A 36 -7.56 12.26 -8.23
CA ALA A 36 -6.86 12.29 -6.95
C ALA A 36 -5.35 12.06 -7.13
N HIS A 37 -4.96 11.17 -8.04
CA HIS A 37 -3.56 10.91 -8.33
C HIS A 37 -2.87 12.12 -8.97
N ALA A 38 -3.49 12.76 -9.98
CA ALA A 38 -2.95 13.97 -10.60
C ALA A 38 -2.79 15.12 -9.60
N LYS A 39 -3.76 15.30 -8.68
CA LYS A 39 -3.68 16.29 -7.60
C LYS A 39 -2.51 15.99 -6.65
N TRP A 40 -2.31 14.71 -6.29
CA TRP A 40 -1.18 14.28 -5.48
C TRP A 40 0.15 14.53 -6.18
N GLN A 41 0.28 14.16 -7.46
CA GLN A 41 1.48 14.40 -8.27
C GLN A 41 1.81 15.90 -8.32
N ARG A 42 0.81 16.75 -8.61
CA ARG A 42 0.99 18.22 -8.65
C ARG A 42 1.47 18.76 -7.30
N ARG A 43 0.92 18.25 -6.19
CA ARG A 43 1.33 18.67 -4.84
C ARG A 43 2.77 18.26 -4.53
N ILE A 44 3.13 17.00 -4.77
CA ILE A 44 4.46 16.47 -4.46
C ILE A 44 5.54 17.09 -5.35
N ALA A 45 5.24 17.34 -6.62
CA ALA A 45 6.16 17.98 -7.54
C ALA A 45 6.22 19.52 -7.40
N GLY A 46 5.51 20.12 -6.44
CA GLY A 46 5.47 21.58 -6.26
C GLY A 46 4.93 22.32 -7.48
N GLY A 47 3.98 21.72 -8.21
CA GLY A 47 3.44 22.25 -9.46
C GLY A 47 4.34 22.10 -10.69
N LYS A 48 5.55 21.54 -10.55
CA LYS A 48 6.46 21.29 -11.68
C LYS A 48 6.08 20.00 -12.39
N VAL A 49 6.01 20.04 -13.72
CA VAL A 49 5.83 18.84 -14.54
C VAL A 49 7.21 18.34 -14.96
N SER A 50 7.58 17.14 -14.50
CA SER A 50 8.80 16.49 -14.96
C SER A 50 8.57 15.85 -16.33
N ARG A 51 9.28 16.34 -17.36
CA ARG A 51 9.15 15.90 -18.76
C ARG A 51 10.20 14.87 -19.18
N TRP A 52 10.89 14.24 -18.23
CA TRP A 52 11.91 13.24 -18.52
C TRP A 52 11.36 12.05 -19.31
N VAL A 53 10.15 11.61 -18.98
CA VAL A 53 9.46 10.53 -19.70
C VAL A 53 9.11 10.97 -21.12
N ASP A 54 8.57 12.18 -21.31
CA ASP A 54 8.23 12.70 -22.64
C ASP A 54 9.46 12.75 -23.56
N ARG A 55 10.61 13.15 -23.01
CA ARG A 55 11.89 13.16 -23.72
C ARG A 55 12.29 11.74 -24.15
N ALA A 56 12.30 10.77 -23.23
CA ALA A 56 12.65 9.39 -23.53
C ALA A 56 11.70 8.75 -24.56
N VAL A 57 10.40 9.06 -24.48
CA VAL A 57 9.40 8.59 -25.45
C VAL A 57 9.64 9.21 -26.83
N ARG A 58 10.03 10.49 -26.90
CA ARG A 58 10.38 11.13 -28.18
C ARG A 58 11.61 10.49 -28.81
N GLU A 59 12.68 10.32 -28.04
CA GLU A 59 13.93 9.69 -28.50
C GLU A 59 13.67 8.26 -29.01
N ALA A 60 12.87 7.47 -28.29
CA ALA A 60 12.48 6.13 -28.74
C ALA A 60 11.64 6.11 -30.04
N ARG A 61 10.81 7.15 -30.28
CA ARG A 61 10.04 7.29 -31.51
C ARG A 61 10.91 7.68 -32.70
N GLU A 62 11.92 8.51 -32.48
CA GLU A 62 12.88 8.93 -33.51
C GLU A 62 13.79 7.77 -33.94
N VAL A 63 14.17 6.89 -33.01
CA VAL A 63 14.99 5.67 -33.32
C VAL A 63 14.22 4.62 -34.13
N ARG A 64 12.88 4.61 -34.07
CA ARG A 64 12.03 3.64 -34.79
C ARG A 64 11.72 4.07 -36.24
N ARG A 65 12.15 5.25 -36.67
CA ARG A 65 11.86 5.84 -37.98
C ARG A 65 13.06 5.76 -38.90
#